data_AF-A0A564Y1G2-F1
#
_entry.id   AF-A0A564Y1G2-F1
#
_cell.length_a   1.000
_cell.length_b   1.000
_cell.length_c   1.000
_cell.angle_alpha   90.00
_cell.angle_beta   90.00
_cell.angle_gamma   90.00
#
_symmetry.space_group_name_H-M   'P 1'
#
loop_
_entity.id
_entity.type
_entity.pdbx_description
1 polymer ?
#
loop_
_entity_poly.entity_id
_entity_poly.type
_entity_poly.pdbx_seq_one_letter_code
_entity_poly.pdbx_strand_id
1 'polypeptide(L)'
;MPLILLCGYPCSGKTTITEKLVEMLREEKPECDIEIVSEEEIARANQAYKGEEKDPREVIFKNTALEKQLRAQIKSDAERVLSRKKGISTGVVIVDSTNFIKALRYDTFCIAKSLGQKQAVIHCTTPESMCREINTKLGRYSEEVISDLIYRFECPNPDARWDNPLYEISLPDANFSPDPEEEFKISMKDLVSNIITDLLQSKTKVKQNKTTVITRAAAPGYIQLVEKATNKVINIILEAQSKGEEKMCLPNQEGISLQLAGNLQPWTQTTLAKAKRNFLAFLRSGQRATKVGEDEMCALFVGFLNNEAQRDALFA
;
A
#
# COMPACT_ATOMS: atom_id res chain seq x y z
N MET A 1 5.10 -6.03 1.29
CA MET A 1 5.40 -5.93 2.72
C MET A 1 4.09 -5.86 3.49
N PRO A 2 3.57 -6.98 4.03
CA PRO A 2 2.38 -6.92 4.86
C PRO A 2 2.63 -6.01 6.07
N LEU A 3 1.57 -5.30 6.47
CA LEU A 3 1.53 -4.48 7.67
C LEU A 3 0.89 -5.27 8.81
N ILE A 4 1.55 -5.34 9.95
CA ILE A 4 1.02 -5.94 11.18
C ILE A 4 0.80 -4.81 12.16
N LEU A 5 -0.43 -4.65 12.63
CA LEU A 5 -0.83 -3.62 13.57
C LEU A 5 -1.15 -4.28 14.91
N LEU A 6 -0.41 -3.97 15.97
CA LEU A 6 -0.79 -4.39 17.31
C LEU A 6 -1.83 -3.43 17.89
N CYS A 7 -2.80 -3.93 18.63
CA CYS A 7 -3.71 -3.11 19.43
C CYS A 7 -4.06 -3.80 20.74
N GLY A 8 -4.41 -3.03 21.76
CA GLY A 8 -4.83 -3.56 23.07
C GLY A 8 -4.58 -2.53 24.16
N TYR A 9 -5.00 -2.84 25.39
CA TYR A 9 -4.84 -1.95 26.54
C TYR A 9 -3.39 -1.49 26.75
N PRO A 10 -3.15 -0.28 27.32
CA PRO A 10 -1.81 0.08 27.80
C PRO A 10 -1.26 -1.04 28.69
N CYS A 11 0.02 -1.35 28.55
CA CYS A 11 0.69 -2.43 29.31
C CYS A 11 0.19 -3.87 29.04
N SER A 12 -0.56 -4.12 27.96
CA SER A 12 -1.03 -5.46 27.58
C SER A 12 0.04 -6.42 27.03
N GLY A 13 1.32 -6.04 27.03
CA GLY A 13 2.41 -6.87 26.50
C GLY A 13 2.74 -6.71 25.02
N LYS A 14 2.15 -5.73 24.32
CA LYS A 14 2.39 -5.48 22.87
C LYS A 14 3.87 -5.48 22.47
N THR A 15 4.71 -4.74 23.20
CA THR A 15 6.14 -4.66 22.92
C THR A 15 6.83 -6.01 23.11
N THR A 16 6.52 -6.73 24.20
CA THR A 16 7.02 -8.09 24.44
C THR A 16 6.60 -9.07 23.34
N ILE A 17 5.35 -9.01 22.90
CA ILE A 17 4.82 -9.82 21.79
C ILE A 17 5.55 -9.45 20.49
N THR A 18 5.77 -8.15 20.24
CA THR A 18 6.49 -7.67 19.05
C THR A 18 7.93 -8.17 19.03
N GLU A 19 8.66 -8.04 20.14
CA GLU A 19 10.03 -8.53 20.27
C GLU A 19 10.12 -10.03 20.03
N LYS A 20 9.23 -10.82 20.65
CA LYS A 20 9.21 -12.27 20.47
C LYS A 20 8.79 -12.69 19.06
N LEU A 21 7.84 -11.97 18.46
CA LEU A 21 7.42 -12.17 17.08
C LEU A 21 8.58 -11.92 16.11
N VAL A 22 9.36 -10.86 16.33
CA VAL A 22 10.53 -10.51 15.51
C VAL A 22 11.62 -11.56 15.63
N GLU A 23 11.92 -12.01 16.86
CA GLU A 23 12.88 -13.08 17.12
C GLU A 23 12.53 -14.34 16.33
N MET A 24 11.30 -14.84 16.51
CA MET A 24 10.84 -16.09 15.89
C MET A 24 10.70 -15.98 14.36
N LEU A 25 10.23 -14.83 13.84
CA LEU A 25 10.16 -14.60 12.40
C LEU A 25 11.56 -14.56 11.76
N ARG A 26 12.58 -14.02 12.45
CA ARG A 26 13.96 -14.03 11.95
C ARG A 26 14.56 -15.42 11.94
N GLU A 27 14.19 -16.27 12.89
CA GLU A 27 14.61 -17.68 12.94
C GLU A 27 13.98 -18.49 11.79
N GLU A 28 12.67 -18.36 11.56
CA GLU A 28 11.96 -19.13 10.54
C GLU A 28 12.13 -18.57 9.11
N LYS A 29 12.36 -17.26 8.99
CA LYS A 29 12.47 -16.52 7.73
C LYS A 29 13.61 -15.48 7.79
N PRO A 30 14.88 -15.91 7.76
CA PRO A 30 16.03 -15.01 7.85
C PRO A 30 16.14 -14.02 6.67
N GLU A 31 15.53 -14.35 5.53
CA GLU A 31 15.42 -13.47 4.37
C GLU A 31 14.36 -12.37 4.51
N CYS A 32 13.54 -12.44 5.56
CA CYS A 32 12.46 -11.50 5.84
C CYS A 32 13.01 -10.22 6.47
N ASP A 33 12.80 -9.10 5.80
CA ASP A 33 13.24 -7.80 6.29
C ASP A 33 12.17 -7.18 7.19
N ILE A 34 12.39 -7.16 8.50
CA ILE A 34 11.40 -6.71 9.47
C ILE A 34 11.72 -5.30 9.94
N GLU A 35 10.77 -4.39 9.73
CA GLU A 35 10.85 -2.99 10.17
C GLU A 35 9.78 -2.74 11.23
N ILE A 36 10.18 -2.11 12.34
CA ILE A 36 9.30 -1.82 13.47
C ILE A 36 9.08 -0.31 13.54
N VAL A 37 7.82 0.10 13.65
CA VAL A 37 7.43 1.46 14.00
C VAL A 37 6.99 1.43 15.47
N SER A 38 7.89 1.85 16.35
CA SER A 38 7.68 1.83 17.80
C SER A 38 7.11 3.16 18.31
N GLU A 39 5.95 3.11 18.96
CA GLU A 39 5.36 4.24 19.68
C GLU A 39 6.32 4.78 20.75
N GLU A 40 7.05 3.89 21.43
CA GLU A 40 8.00 4.26 22.47
C GLU A 40 9.19 5.06 21.91
N GLU A 41 9.79 4.59 20.82
CA GLU A 41 10.92 5.28 20.20
C GLU A 41 10.51 6.67 19.70
N ILE A 42 9.34 6.77 19.06
CA ILE A 42 8.79 8.05 18.59
C ILE A 42 8.46 8.97 19.76
N ALA A 43 7.90 8.44 20.85
CA ALA A 43 7.61 9.20 22.06
C ALA A 43 8.90 9.74 22.71
N ARG A 44 9.96 8.93 22.79
CA ARG A 44 11.27 9.35 23.33
C ARG A 44 11.98 10.38 22.45
N ALA A 45 11.80 10.29 21.12
CA ALA A 45 12.34 11.27 20.18
C ALA A 45 11.60 12.62 20.19
N ASN A 46 10.47 12.72 20.90
CA ASN A 46 9.69 13.95 20.95
C ASN A 46 10.42 15.05 21.74
N GLN A 47 10.79 16.13 21.06
CA GLN A 47 11.55 17.26 21.63
C GLN A 47 10.82 17.99 22.78
N ALA A 48 9.49 17.86 22.88
CA ALA A 48 8.73 18.43 23.99
C ALA A 48 8.97 17.67 25.30
N TYR A 49 9.46 16.43 25.23
CA TYR A 49 9.82 15.65 26.39
C TYR A 49 11.23 16.02 26.88
N LYS A 50 11.32 16.51 28.12
CA LYS A 50 12.58 16.94 28.77
C LYS A 50 12.91 16.14 30.04
N GLY A 51 12.07 15.18 30.42
CA GLY A 51 12.31 14.34 31.59
C GLY A 51 13.19 13.16 31.21
N GLU A 52 14.18 12.79 32.01
CA GLU A 52 14.94 11.55 31.75
C GLU A 52 14.37 10.37 32.54
N GLU A 53 13.65 10.63 33.64
CA GLU A 53 13.28 9.58 34.61
C GLU A 53 11.89 8.94 34.39
N LYS A 54 10.98 9.54 33.63
CA LYS A 54 9.63 9.01 33.41
C LYS A 54 9.47 8.41 32.01
N ASP A 55 8.42 7.63 31.78
CA ASP A 55 8.04 7.25 30.41
C ASP A 55 7.46 8.49 29.69
N PRO A 56 7.96 8.88 28.50
CA PRO A 56 7.44 10.04 27.77
C PRO A 56 5.96 9.93 27.43
N ARG A 57 5.44 8.70 27.29
CA ARG A 57 4.05 8.44 26.92
C ARG A 57 3.07 9.00 27.96
N GLU A 58 3.43 8.99 29.24
CA GLU A 58 2.63 9.61 30.30
C GLU A 58 2.35 11.09 30.00
N VAL A 59 3.39 11.86 29.65
CA VAL A 59 3.27 13.29 29.40
C VAL A 59 2.51 13.54 28.10
N ILE A 60 2.77 12.72 27.08
CA ILE A 60 2.12 12.83 25.78
C ILE A 60 0.61 12.56 25.89
N PHE A 61 0.20 11.49 26.58
CA PHE A 61 -1.22 11.14 26.70
C PHE A 61 -2.02 12.07 27.61
N LYS A 62 -1.35 12.86 28.47
CA LYS A 62 -1.98 13.98 29.20
C LYS A 62 -2.28 15.21 28.33
N ASN A 63 -1.67 15.31 27.15
CA ASN A 63 -1.80 16.47 26.28
C ASN A 63 -2.31 16.07 24.90
N THR A 64 -3.56 16.42 24.59
CA THR A 64 -4.21 16.09 23.31
C THR A 64 -3.43 16.55 22.07
N ALA A 65 -2.71 17.67 22.15
CA ALA A 65 -1.90 18.15 21.02
C ALA A 65 -0.67 17.27 20.78
N LEU A 66 0.04 16.88 21.85
CA LEU A 66 1.18 15.97 21.77
C LEU A 66 0.73 14.58 21.32
N GLU A 67 -0.39 14.10 21.84
CA GLU A 67 -0.97 12.83 21.45
C GLU A 67 -1.34 12.81 19.96
N LYS A 68 -1.95 13.90 19.46
CA LYS A 68 -2.24 14.06 18.02
C LYS A 68 -0.96 14.04 17.18
N GLN A 69 0.11 14.68 17.65
CA GLN A 69 1.41 14.66 16.97
C GLN A 69 2.02 13.26 16.95
N LEU A 70 2.01 12.55 18.08
CA LEU A 70 2.50 11.17 18.19
C LEU A 70 1.79 10.25 17.18
N ARG A 71 0.46 10.32 17.13
CA ARG A 71 -0.37 9.56 16.17
C ARG A 71 -0.03 9.89 14.73
N ALA A 72 0.13 11.18 14.41
CA ALA A 72 0.50 11.61 13.07
C ALA A 72 1.89 11.11 12.66
N GLN A 73 2.84 11.08 13.61
CA GLN A 73 4.19 10.61 13.38
C GLN A 73 4.24 9.09 13.15
N ILE A 74 3.57 8.29 14.00
CA ILE A 74 3.43 6.83 13.81
C ILE A 74 2.86 6.52 12.43
N LYS A 75 1.80 7.24 12.04
CA LYS A 75 1.17 7.10 10.72
C LYS A 75 2.16 7.42 9.59
N SER A 76 2.88 8.54 9.71
CA SER A 76 3.86 8.97 8.70
C SER A 76 5.02 7.99 8.56
N ASP A 77 5.52 7.46 9.68
CA ASP A 77 6.60 6.48 9.68
C ASP A 77 6.14 5.14 9.09
N ALA A 78 4.95 4.66 9.44
CA ALA A 78 4.37 3.47 8.83
C ALA A 78 4.21 3.62 7.31
N GLU A 79 3.66 4.75 6.84
CA GLU A 79 3.53 5.03 5.40
C GLU A 79 4.88 5.10 4.69
N ARG A 80 5.87 5.77 5.30
CA ARG A 80 7.23 5.89 4.77
C ARG A 80 7.88 4.53 4.62
N VAL A 81 7.80 3.67 5.63
CA VAL A 81 8.38 2.32 5.59
C VAL A 81 7.66 1.46 4.57
N LEU A 82 6.32 1.47 4.56
CA LEU A 82 5.51 0.70 3.59
C LEU A 82 5.74 1.12 2.13
N SER A 83 6.05 2.39 1.90
CA SER A 83 6.30 2.94 0.55
C SER A 83 7.68 2.60 0.00
N ARG A 84 8.61 2.13 0.84
CA ARG A 84 9.95 1.72 0.38
C ARG A 84 9.81 0.51 -0.55
N LYS A 85 10.28 0.64 -1.78
CA LYS A 85 10.50 -0.51 -2.66
C LYS A 85 11.80 -1.20 -2.25
N LYS A 86 11.72 -2.12 -1.29
CA LYS A 86 12.80 -3.10 -1.07
C LYS A 86 12.71 -4.13 -2.21
N GLY A 87 13.85 -4.48 -2.81
CA GLY A 87 13.94 -5.24 -4.06
C GLY A 87 13.29 -6.62 -4.04
N ILE A 88 14.10 -7.68 -3.92
CA ILE A 88 13.64 -9.08 -3.97
C ILE A 88 13.20 -9.60 -2.58
N SER A 89 13.58 -8.90 -1.49
CA SER A 89 13.25 -9.34 -0.13
C SER A 89 11.79 -9.12 0.24
N THR A 90 11.19 -10.13 0.85
CA THR A 90 9.86 -10.05 1.45
C THR A 90 10.00 -9.28 2.77
N GLY A 91 9.66 -7.99 2.80
CA GLY A 91 9.69 -7.22 4.05
C GLY A 91 8.38 -7.32 4.84
N VAL A 92 8.41 -7.14 6.15
CA VAL A 92 7.24 -7.00 7.05
C VAL A 92 7.36 -5.70 7.81
N VAL A 93 6.25 -4.98 7.96
CA VAL A 93 6.20 -3.76 8.79
C VAL A 93 5.33 -4.05 10.00
N ILE A 94 5.86 -3.88 11.20
CA ILE A 94 5.14 -4.06 12.46
C ILE A 94 4.98 -2.70 13.12
N VAL A 95 3.76 -2.34 13.49
CA VAL A 95 3.47 -1.11 14.22
C VAL A 95 3.17 -1.49 15.66
N ASP A 96 4.17 -1.31 16.53
CA ASP A 96 4.05 -1.47 17.99
C ASP A 96 3.54 -0.16 18.60
N SER A 97 2.22 -0.03 18.68
CA SER A 97 1.54 1.10 19.30
C SER A 97 0.26 0.61 19.96
N THR A 98 -0.26 1.40 20.89
CA THR A 98 -1.55 1.18 21.53
C THR A 98 -2.70 1.01 20.53
N ASN A 99 -2.73 1.79 19.43
CA ASN A 99 -3.75 1.73 18.36
C ASN A 99 -5.19 1.59 18.90
N PHE A 100 -5.47 2.30 19.99
CA PHE A 100 -6.63 2.07 20.84
C PHE A 100 -7.93 2.65 20.30
N ILE A 101 -7.86 3.61 19.38
CA ILE A 101 -9.05 4.18 18.73
C ILE A 101 -9.18 3.58 17.32
N LYS A 102 -10.40 3.19 16.97
CA LYS A 102 -10.81 2.66 15.67
C LYS A 102 -10.36 3.55 14.50
N ALA A 103 -10.45 4.86 14.66
CA ALA A 103 -10.01 5.82 13.64
C ALA A 103 -8.52 5.67 13.28
N LEU A 104 -7.65 5.35 14.26
CA LEU A 104 -6.21 5.14 14.02
C LEU A 104 -5.95 3.86 13.22
N ARG A 105 -6.68 2.80 13.55
CA ARG A 105 -6.61 1.52 12.82
C ARG A 105 -7.12 1.69 11.38
N TYR A 106 -8.23 2.42 11.21
CA TYR A 106 -8.79 2.72 9.89
C TYR A 106 -7.86 3.55 9.00
N ASP A 107 -7.22 4.58 9.57
CA ASP A 107 -6.25 5.41 8.86
C ASP A 107 -5.07 4.57 8.35
N THR A 108 -4.56 3.69 9.20
CA THR A 108 -3.45 2.79 8.88
C THR A 108 -3.87 1.74 7.84
N PHE A 109 -5.10 1.23 7.92
CA PHE A 109 -5.69 0.37 6.90
C PHE A 109 -5.80 1.06 5.53
N CYS A 110 -6.24 2.32 5.52
CA CYS A 110 -6.33 3.10 4.28
C CYS A 110 -4.96 3.26 3.62
N ILE A 111 -3.91 3.53 4.40
CA ILE A 111 -2.53 3.60 3.89
C ILE A 111 -2.11 2.26 3.28
N ALA A 112 -2.21 1.17 4.04
CA ALA A 112 -1.82 -0.16 3.56
C ALA A 112 -2.55 -0.54 2.27
N LYS A 113 -3.87 -0.32 2.24
CA LYS A 113 -4.72 -0.58 1.08
C LYS A 113 -4.37 0.29 -0.11
N SER A 114 -4.05 1.58 0.10
CA SER A 114 -3.63 2.49 -0.98
C SER A 114 -2.30 2.07 -1.61
N LEU A 115 -1.42 1.46 -0.83
CA LEU A 115 -0.14 0.90 -1.27
C LEU A 115 -0.26 -0.55 -1.77
N GLY A 116 -1.46 -1.12 -1.78
CA GLY A 116 -1.71 -2.51 -2.21
C GLY A 116 -1.07 -3.56 -1.29
N GLN A 117 -0.77 -3.20 -0.05
CA GLN A 117 -0.20 -4.08 0.96
C GLN A 117 -1.31 -4.83 1.71
N LYS A 118 -1.01 -6.07 2.12
CA LYS A 118 -1.84 -6.79 3.09
C LYS A 118 -1.73 -6.14 4.47
N GLN A 119 -2.74 -6.31 5.30
CA GLN A 119 -2.71 -5.91 6.69
C GLN A 119 -3.29 -7.02 7.57
N ALA A 120 -2.75 -7.18 8.77
CA ALA A 120 -3.37 -7.90 9.88
C ALA A 120 -3.39 -7.03 11.14
N VAL A 121 -4.42 -7.22 11.96
CA VAL A 121 -4.49 -6.66 13.31
C VAL A 121 -4.24 -7.80 14.30
N ILE A 122 -3.29 -7.58 15.22
CA ILE A 122 -3.06 -8.46 16.37
C ILE A 122 -3.66 -7.78 17.60
N HIS A 123 -4.71 -8.38 18.15
CA HIS A 123 -5.33 -7.91 19.37
C HIS A 123 -4.64 -8.56 20.59
N CYS A 124 -3.99 -7.72 21.39
CA CYS A 124 -3.41 -8.12 22.67
C CYS A 124 -4.51 -8.12 23.73
N THR A 125 -5.07 -9.29 24.02
CA THR A 125 -6.26 -9.52 24.84
C THR A 125 -5.98 -9.63 26.35
N THR A 126 -4.75 -9.31 26.79
CA THR A 126 -4.34 -9.31 28.19
C THR A 126 -5.36 -8.56 29.07
N PRO A 127 -5.91 -9.19 30.12
CA PRO A 127 -6.95 -8.60 30.97
C PRO A 127 -6.53 -7.26 31.59
N GLU A 128 -7.51 -6.40 31.85
CA GLU A 128 -7.29 -5.08 32.47
C GLU A 128 -6.58 -5.18 33.83
N SER A 129 -6.95 -6.15 34.68
CA SER A 129 -6.33 -6.36 35.99
C SER A 129 -4.83 -6.56 35.86
N MET A 130 -4.40 -7.47 34.98
CA MET A 130 -2.99 -7.72 34.68
C MET A 130 -2.31 -6.48 34.09
N CYS A 131 -2.97 -5.76 33.18
CA CYS A 131 -2.42 -4.53 32.61
C CYS A 131 -2.12 -3.48 33.69
N ARG A 132 -2.99 -3.34 34.69
CA ARG A 132 -2.81 -2.44 35.84
C ARG A 132 -1.69 -2.90 36.78
N GLU A 133 -1.58 -4.20 37.03
CA GLU A 133 -0.46 -4.77 37.80
C GLU A 133 0.88 -4.51 37.11
N ILE A 134 0.95 -4.75 35.79
CA ILE A 134 2.13 -4.47 34.98
C ILE A 134 2.43 -2.96 34.99
N ASN A 135 1.43 -2.09 34.87
CA ASN A 135 1.62 -0.65 34.96
C ASN A 135 2.22 -0.22 36.30
N THR A 136 1.72 -0.79 37.40
CA THR A 136 2.25 -0.52 38.75
C THR A 136 3.72 -0.92 38.86
N LYS A 137 4.08 -2.11 38.34
CA LYS A 137 5.47 -2.59 38.33
C LYS A 137 6.39 -1.72 37.48
N LEU A 138 5.90 -1.23 36.34
CA LEU A 138 6.68 -0.40 35.41
C LEU A 138 6.71 1.08 35.81
N GLY A 139 5.79 1.54 36.65
CA GLY A 139 5.62 2.96 36.98
C GLY A 139 5.31 3.84 35.76
N ARG A 140 4.73 3.25 34.70
CA ARG A 140 4.63 3.89 33.37
C ARG A 140 3.62 5.03 33.34
N TYR A 141 2.39 4.76 33.78
CA TYR A 141 1.28 5.71 33.76
C TYR A 141 0.74 5.98 35.16
N SER A 142 0.26 7.20 35.42
CA SER A 142 -0.57 7.44 36.60
C SER A 142 -1.94 6.76 36.47
N GLU A 143 -2.62 6.48 37.59
CA GLU A 143 -3.96 5.85 37.58
C GLU A 143 -4.98 6.61 36.73
N GLU A 144 -4.89 7.94 36.71
CA GLU A 144 -5.68 8.80 35.83
C GLU A 144 -5.46 8.47 34.34
N VAL A 145 -4.20 8.38 33.91
CA VAL A 145 -3.86 8.19 32.48
C VAL A 145 -4.17 6.78 32.02
N ILE A 146 -3.81 5.76 32.81
CA ILE A 146 -4.12 4.38 32.43
C ILE A 146 -5.64 4.15 32.36
N SER A 147 -6.41 4.73 33.29
CA SER A 147 -7.87 4.60 33.28
C SER A 147 -8.49 5.33 32.09
N ASP A 148 -8.00 6.52 31.74
CA ASP A 148 -8.42 7.22 30.52
C ASP A 148 -8.11 6.40 29.25
N LEU A 149 -6.90 5.87 29.12
CA LEU A 149 -6.48 5.07 27.97
C LEU A 149 -7.29 3.78 27.82
N ILE A 150 -7.58 3.09 28.93
CA ILE A 150 -8.44 1.90 28.93
C ILE A 150 -9.87 2.27 28.57
N TYR A 151 -10.43 3.33 29.16
CA TYR A 151 -11.78 3.79 28.86
C TYR A 151 -11.97 4.17 27.39
N ARG A 152 -10.94 4.75 26.77
CA ARG A 152 -10.93 5.16 25.35
C ARG A 152 -10.64 4.01 24.39
N PHE A 153 -10.30 2.82 24.88
CA PHE A 153 -9.99 1.68 24.03
C PHE A 153 -11.25 1.15 23.35
N GLU A 154 -11.26 1.19 22.03
CA GLU A 154 -12.30 0.63 21.18
C GLU A 154 -11.83 -0.72 20.65
N CYS A 155 -12.40 -1.80 21.18
CA CYS A 155 -12.07 -3.17 20.78
C CYS A 155 -12.19 -3.36 19.25
N PRO A 156 -11.23 -4.00 18.58
CA PRO A 156 -11.31 -4.30 17.15
C PRO A 156 -12.57 -5.11 16.82
N ASN A 157 -13.27 -4.75 15.75
CA ASN A 157 -14.56 -5.35 15.39
C ASN A 157 -14.40 -6.54 14.42
N PRO A 158 -14.73 -7.78 14.83
CA PRO A 158 -14.63 -8.97 13.97
C PRO A 158 -15.50 -8.92 12.71
N ASP A 159 -16.65 -8.25 12.76
CA ASP A 159 -17.58 -8.13 11.63
C ASP A 159 -17.07 -7.13 10.57
N ALA A 160 -16.21 -6.21 10.99
CA ALA A 160 -15.62 -5.23 10.08
C ALA A 160 -14.37 -5.82 9.44
N ARG A 161 -14.45 -6.22 8.17
CA ARG A 161 -13.31 -6.79 7.41
C ARG A 161 -11.97 -6.05 7.59
N TRP A 162 -12.00 -4.72 7.72
CA TRP A 162 -10.81 -3.88 7.85
C TRP A 162 -10.32 -3.73 9.30
N ASP A 163 -11.18 -4.00 10.29
CA ASP A 163 -10.90 -3.89 11.73
C ASP A 163 -10.89 -5.25 12.44
N ASN A 164 -11.10 -6.34 11.71
CA ASN A 164 -11.16 -7.70 12.24
C ASN A 164 -9.80 -8.06 12.88
N PRO A 165 -9.76 -8.44 14.17
CA PRO A 165 -8.55 -8.93 14.81
C PRO A 165 -8.19 -10.31 14.25
N LEU A 166 -7.39 -10.33 13.19
CA LEU A 166 -6.97 -11.56 12.51
C LEU A 166 -6.29 -12.54 13.46
N TYR A 167 -5.61 -12.01 14.47
CA TYR A 167 -4.97 -12.76 15.52
C TYR A 167 -5.28 -12.14 16.88
N GLU A 168 -5.42 -12.99 17.88
CA GLU A 168 -5.54 -12.59 19.28
C GLU A 168 -4.47 -13.30 20.10
N ILE A 169 -3.88 -12.59 21.06
CA ILE A 169 -2.87 -13.15 21.94
C ILE A 169 -2.90 -12.43 23.30
N SER A 170 -2.71 -13.17 24.38
CA SER A 170 -2.64 -12.62 25.73
C SER A 170 -1.28 -12.96 26.34
N LEU A 171 -0.81 -12.12 27.26
CA LEU A 171 0.21 -12.57 28.21
C LEU A 171 -0.39 -13.67 29.10
N PRO A 172 0.40 -14.68 29.48
CA PRO A 172 -0.08 -15.75 30.34
C PRO A 172 -0.28 -15.21 31.77
N ASP A 173 -1.33 -15.67 32.45
CA ASP A 173 -1.55 -15.33 33.85
C ASP A 173 -0.85 -16.36 34.74
N ALA A 174 0.19 -15.92 35.45
CA ALA A 174 0.98 -16.76 36.34
C ALA A 174 0.18 -17.36 37.50
N ASN A 175 -1.00 -16.82 37.82
CA ASN A 175 -1.85 -17.35 38.89
C ASN A 175 -2.76 -18.50 38.45
N PHE A 176 -3.07 -18.60 37.16
CA PHE A 176 -3.99 -19.60 36.61
C PHE A 176 -3.31 -20.64 35.73
N SER A 177 -2.17 -20.30 35.13
CA SER A 177 -1.45 -21.21 34.23
C SER A 177 -0.41 -22.05 35.01
N PRO A 178 -0.41 -23.40 34.85
CA PRO A 178 0.60 -24.27 35.48
C PRO A 178 2.02 -24.04 34.96
N ASP A 179 2.16 -23.64 33.70
CA ASP A 179 3.42 -23.29 33.05
C ASP A 179 3.21 -22.11 32.09
N PRO A 180 3.23 -20.87 32.63
CA PRO A 180 2.96 -19.65 31.88
C PRO A 180 3.92 -19.45 30.68
N GLU A 181 5.19 -19.83 30.85
CA GLU A 181 6.23 -19.61 29.84
C GLU A 181 6.04 -20.53 28.63
N GLU A 182 5.78 -21.82 28.86
CA GLU A 182 5.51 -22.75 27.77
C GLU A 182 4.16 -22.45 27.08
N GLU A 183 3.12 -22.07 27.81
CA GLU A 183 1.84 -21.65 27.21
C GLU A 183 2.01 -20.44 26.28
N PHE A 184 2.74 -19.42 26.74
CA PHE A 184 3.01 -18.24 25.92
C PHE A 184 3.85 -18.59 24.69
N LYS A 185 4.85 -19.47 24.84
CA LYS A 185 5.69 -19.94 23.74
C LYS A 185 4.92 -20.73 22.71
N ILE A 186 3.98 -21.60 23.11
CA ILE A 186 3.08 -22.30 22.20
C ILE A 186 2.20 -21.30 21.45
N SER A 187 1.56 -20.37 22.18
CA SER A 187 0.72 -19.33 21.57
C SER A 187 1.49 -18.47 20.56
N MET A 188 2.74 -18.11 20.86
CA MET A 188 3.61 -17.37 19.96
C MET A 188 4.00 -18.18 18.71
N LYS A 189 4.27 -19.48 18.84
CA LYS A 189 4.52 -20.37 17.70
C LYS A 189 3.34 -20.45 16.76
N ASP A 190 2.13 -20.61 17.31
CA ASP A 190 0.91 -20.66 16.51
C ASP A 190 0.68 -19.32 15.78
N LEU A 191 0.89 -18.20 16.48
CA LEU A 191 0.81 -16.86 15.89
C LEU A 191 1.78 -16.68 14.72
N VAL A 192 3.05 -17.05 14.90
CA VAL A 192 4.11 -16.95 13.87
C VAL A 192 3.77 -17.81 12.66
N SER A 193 3.39 -19.07 12.88
CA SER A 193 3.00 -20.02 11.83
C SER A 193 1.83 -19.49 10.98
N ASN A 194 0.81 -18.93 11.64
CA ASN A 194 -0.34 -18.33 10.98
C ASN A 194 0.05 -17.07 10.19
N ILE A 195 0.86 -16.18 10.76
CA ILE A 195 1.37 -14.98 10.07
C ILE A 195 2.16 -15.35 8.80
N ILE A 196 3.03 -16.36 8.89
CA ILE A 196 3.81 -16.82 7.75
C ILE A 196 2.88 -17.34 6.65
N THR A 197 1.89 -18.15 7.01
CA THR A 197 0.94 -18.75 6.06
C THR A 197 0.07 -17.68 5.39
N ASP A 198 -0.60 -16.85 6.19
CA ASP A 198 -1.64 -15.92 5.72
C ASP A 198 -1.06 -14.65 5.07
N LEU A 199 0.06 -14.14 5.59
CA LEU A 199 0.62 -12.87 5.15
C LEU A 199 1.79 -13.06 4.18
N LEU A 200 2.76 -13.93 4.50
CA LEU A 200 4.00 -14.05 3.75
C LEU A 200 3.91 -15.02 2.57
N GLN A 201 3.27 -16.17 2.74
CA GLN A 201 3.20 -17.20 1.69
C GLN A 201 1.96 -17.07 0.80
N SER A 202 0.88 -16.50 1.31
CA SER A 202 -0.37 -16.34 0.58
C SER A 202 -0.21 -15.47 -0.67
N LYS A 203 -0.79 -15.94 -1.80
CA LYS A 203 -0.78 -15.24 -3.10
C LYS A 203 -1.88 -14.18 -3.24
N THR A 204 -2.68 -13.96 -2.20
CA THR A 204 -3.80 -13.00 -2.23
C THR A 204 -3.30 -11.59 -2.42
N LYS A 205 -3.70 -10.94 -3.51
CA LYS A 205 -3.34 -9.54 -3.81
C LYS A 205 -4.40 -8.58 -3.29
N VAL A 206 -3.99 -7.55 -2.56
CA VAL A 206 -4.87 -6.45 -2.16
C VAL A 206 -5.03 -5.50 -3.35
N LYS A 207 -6.28 -5.30 -3.80
CA LYS A 207 -6.61 -4.35 -4.87
C LYS A 207 -6.72 -2.95 -4.28
N GLN A 208 -5.89 -2.03 -4.78
CA GLN A 208 -5.98 -0.61 -4.45
C GLN A 208 -7.33 -0.04 -4.93
N ASN A 209 -7.88 0.90 -4.17
CA ASN A 209 -9.08 1.63 -4.61
C ASN A 209 -8.73 2.49 -5.84
N LYS A 210 -9.46 2.33 -6.95
CA LYS A 210 -9.18 3.06 -8.20
C LYS A 210 -9.19 4.59 -8.04
N THR A 211 -10.00 5.11 -7.12
CA THR A 211 -10.15 6.54 -6.84
C THR A 211 -8.93 7.15 -6.13
N THR A 212 -8.15 6.36 -5.40
CA THR A 212 -6.98 6.83 -4.63
C THR A 212 -5.65 6.54 -5.33
N VAL A 213 -5.68 5.90 -6.50
CA VAL A 213 -4.48 5.67 -7.31
C VAL A 213 -4.15 7.01 -7.99
N ILE A 214 -3.13 7.70 -7.47
CA ILE A 214 -2.56 8.86 -8.17
C ILE A 214 -2.04 8.34 -9.52
N THR A 215 -2.75 8.70 -10.59
CA THR A 215 -2.32 8.36 -11.94
C THR A 215 -1.03 9.13 -12.16
N ARG A 216 0.09 8.43 -12.43
CA ARG A 216 1.37 9.10 -12.74
C ARG A 216 1.11 10.17 -13.80
N ALA A 217 1.39 11.43 -13.47
CA ALA A 217 1.26 12.52 -14.42
C ALA A 217 2.12 12.18 -15.65
N ALA A 218 1.52 12.26 -16.83
CA ALA A 218 2.26 12.08 -18.07
C ALA A 218 3.44 13.07 -18.11
N ALA A 219 4.55 12.68 -18.74
CA ALA A 219 5.70 13.58 -18.89
C ALA A 219 5.26 14.92 -19.51
N PRO A 220 5.85 16.07 -19.10
CA PRO A 220 5.53 17.36 -19.69
C PRO A 220 5.66 17.30 -21.22
N GLY A 221 4.63 17.73 -21.95
CA GLY A 221 4.62 17.69 -23.42
C GLY A 221 4.25 16.35 -24.07
N TYR A 222 3.98 15.28 -23.29
CA TYR A 222 3.60 13.97 -23.85
C TYR A 222 2.35 14.02 -24.74
N ILE A 223 1.33 14.79 -24.32
CA ILE A 223 0.10 14.96 -25.11
C ILE A 223 0.41 15.66 -26.44
N GLN A 224 1.24 16.71 -26.41
CA GLN A 224 1.66 17.44 -27.61
C GLN A 224 2.46 16.54 -28.56
N LEU A 225 3.34 15.70 -28.03
CA LEU A 225 4.11 14.72 -28.81
C LEU A 225 3.19 13.70 -29.49
N VAL A 226 2.19 13.16 -28.78
CA VAL A 226 1.21 12.24 -29.36
C VAL A 226 0.38 12.92 -30.44
N GLU A 227 -0.07 14.15 -30.21
CA GLU A 227 -0.83 14.90 -31.23
C GLU A 227 0.00 15.20 -32.47
N LYS A 228 1.27 15.58 -32.30
CA LYS A 228 2.20 15.83 -33.42
C LYS A 228 2.44 14.56 -34.23
N ALA A 229 2.76 13.45 -33.57
CA ALA A 229 3.00 12.16 -34.21
C ALA A 229 1.76 11.64 -34.95
N THR A 230 0.59 11.67 -34.32
CA THR A 230 -0.66 11.21 -34.94
C THR A 230 -1.05 12.07 -36.15
N ASN A 231 -0.91 13.40 -36.07
CA ASN A 231 -1.19 14.29 -37.20
C ASN A 231 -0.22 14.04 -38.38
N LYS A 232 1.05 13.80 -38.09
CA LYS A 232 2.06 13.45 -39.11
C LYS A 232 1.64 12.19 -39.88
N VAL A 233 1.25 11.12 -39.17
CA VAL A 233 0.78 9.88 -39.79
C VAL A 233 -0.50 10.10 -40.60
N ILE A 234 -1.48 10.86 -40.07
CA ILE A 234 -2.74 11.17 -40.77
C ILE A 234 -2.46 11.90 -42.09
N ASN A 235 -1.57 12.89 -42.10
CA ASN A 235 -1.23 13.61 -43.32
C ASN A 235 -0.59 12.69 -44.36
N ILE A 236 0.33 11.82 -43.94
CA ILE A 236 0.97 10.84 -44.83
C ILE A 236 -0.08 9.87 -45.43
N ILE A 237 -1.06 9.42 -44.63
CA ILE A 237 -2.16 8.56 -45.13
C ILE A 237 -2.97 9.29 -46.21
N LEU A 238 -3.38 10.53 -45.94
CA LEU A 238 -4.19 11.32 -46.89
C LEU A 238 -3.42 11.64 -48.17
N GLU A 239 -2.12 11.95 -48.08
CA GLU A 239 -1.25 12.17 -49.24
C GLU A 239 -1.10 10.90 -50.09
N ALA A 240 -0.80 9.76 -49.47
CA ALA A 240 -0.68 8.49 -50.18
C ALA A 240 -2.00 8.09 -50.88
N GLN A 241 -3.15 8.29 -50.22
CA GLN A 241 -4.46 8.08 -50.85
C GLN A 241 -4.72 9.03 -52.01
N SER A 242 -4.32 10.30 -51.93
CA SER A 242 -4.48 11.27 -53.02
C SER A 242 -3.68 10.91 -54.28
N LYS A 243 -2.56 10.21 -54.10
CA LYS A 243 -1.69 9.70 -55.16
C LYS A 243 -2.14 8.34 -55.71
N GLY A 244 -3.17 7.73 -55.12
CA GLY A 244 -3.64 6.39 -55.49
C GLY A 244 -2.70 5.27 -55.02
N GLU A 245 -1.86 5.49 -54.02
CA GLU A 245 -0.97 4.48 -53.49
C GLU A 245 -1.74 3.44 -52.66
N GLU A 246 -1.49 2.16 -52.91
CA GLU A 246 -2.17 1.06 -52.21
C GLU A 246 -1.62 0.81 -50.80
N LYS A 247 -0.44 1.34 -50.48
CA LYS A 247 0.25 1.17 -49.21
C LYS A 247 0.95 2.45 -48.80
N MET A 248 0.90 2.74 -47.50
CA MET A 248 1.60 3.85 -46.88
C MET A 248 2.76 3.31 -46.03
N CYS A 249 3.93 3.93 -46.13
CA CYS A 249 5.11 3.64 -45.32
C CYS A 249 5.54 4.87 -44.51
N LEU A 250 6.01 4.65 -43.28
CA LEU A 250 6.52 5.76 -42.46
C LEU A 250 7.92 6.21 -42.92
N PRO A 251 8.20 7.52 -42.96
CA PRO A 251 9.55 8.02 -43.19
C PRO A 251 10.48 7.53 -42.07
N ASN A 252 11.67 7.05 -42.42
CA ASN A 252 12.73 6.59 -41.51
C ASN A 252 12.44 5.29 -40.71
N GLN A 253 11.39 4.53 -41.04
CA GLN A 253 11.19 3.19 -40.49
C GLN A 253 10.84 2.18 -41.59
N GLU A 254 11.86 1.48 -42.09
CA GLU A 254 11.68 0.38 -43.04
C GLU A 254 10.98 -0.80 -42.36
N GLY A 255 9.79 -1.16 -42.84
CA GLY A 255 9.03 -2.33 -42.38
C GLY A 255 7.68 -2.03 -41.73
N ILE A 256 7.35 -0.78 -41.42
CA ILE A 256 6.03 -0.41 -40.89
C ILE A 256 5.18 0.19 -42.01
N SER A 257 4.28 -0.62 -42.55
CA SER A 257 3.34 -0.21 -43.59
C SER A 257 1.89 -0.33 -43.16
N LEU A 258 1.06 0.60 -43.62
CA LEU A 258 -0.40 0.54 -43.53
C LEU A 258 -0.96 0.25 -44.93
N GLN A 259 -1.79 -0.79 -45.05
CA GLN A 259 -2.47 -1.08 -46.31
C GLN A 259 -3.66 -0.14 -46.49
N LEU A 260 -3.69 0.60 -47.60
CA LEU A 260 -4.70 1.61 -47.93
C LEU A 260 -5.77 1.06 -48.88
N ALA A 261 -5.36 0.20 -49.83
CA ALA A 261 -6.26 -0.43 -50.79
C ALA A 261 -6.48 -1.92 -50.44
N GLY A 262 -7.76 -2.32 -50.40
CA GLY A 262 -8.22 -3.65 -49.98
C GLY A 262 -9.50 -3.66 -49.14
N ASN A 263 -10.00 -2.50 -48.71
CA ASN A 263 -11.14 -2.37 -47.80
C ASN A 263 -12.35 -1.73 -48.50
N LEU A 264 -13.57 -2.12 -48.08
CA LEU A 264 -14.85 -1.62 -48.63
C LEU A 264 -15.09 -0.11 -48.39
N GLN A 265 -14.29 0.56 -47.55
CA GLN A 265 -14.41 2.00 -47.27
C GLN A 265 -13.04 2.70 -47.25
N PRO A 266 -12.92 3.91 -47.85
CA PRO A 266 -11.69 4.70 -47.82
C PRO A 266 -11.43 5.30 -46.44
N TRP A 267 -10.17 5.51 -46.09
CA TRP A 267 -9.80 6.34 -44.93
C TRP A 267 -10.23 7.78 -45.18
N THR A 268 -11.17 8.29 -44.40
CA THR A 268 -11.63 9.68 -44.46
C THR A 268 -11.07 10.48 -43.30
N GLN A 269 -11.07 11.82 -43.39
CA GLN A 269 -10.69 12.68 -42.26
C GLN A 269 -11.51 12.37 -40.99
N THR A 270 -12.78 12.05 -41.15
CA THR A 270 -13.69 11.67 -40.05
C THR A 270 -13.28 10.35 -39.40
N THR A 271 -12.95 9.32 -40.20
CA THR A 271 -12.46 8.03 -39.67
C THR A 271 -11.13 8.19 -38.96
N LEU A 272 -10.20 8.98 -39.51
CA LEU A 272 -8.89 9.24 -38.91
C LEU A 272 -8.99 10.06 -37.62
N ALA A 273 -9.94 11.00 -37.54
CA ALA A 273 -10.24 11.74 -36.31
C ALA A 273 -10.86 10.83 -35.23
N LYS A 274 -11.70 9.85 -35.62
CA LYS A 274 -12.22 8.79 -34.71
C LYS A 274 -11.07 7.90 -34.23
N ALA A 275 -10.16 7.50 -35.11
CA ALA A 275 -8.98 6.70 -34.78
C ALA A 275 -8.04 7.41 -33.81
N LYS A 276 -7.78 8.70 -34.03
CA LYS A 276 -6.98 9.52 -33.11
C LYS A 276 -7.58 9.57 -31.70
N ARG A 277 -8.91 9.74 -31.59
CA ARG A 277 -9.61 9.72 -30.29
C ARG A 277 -9.53 8.36 -29.60
N ASN A 278 -9.74 7.27 -30.34
CA ASN A 278 -9.65 5.91 -29.81
C ASN A 278 -8.22 5.58 -29.36
N PHE A 279 -7.21 6.01 -30.13
CA PHE A 279 -5.80 5.84 -29.78
C PHE A 279 -5.43 6.61 -28.49
N LEU A 280 -5.90 7.85 -28.34
CA LEU A 280 -5.72 8.60 -27.09
C LEU A 280 -6.38 7.92 -25.89
N ALA A 281 -7.57 7.34 -26.07
CA ALA A 281 -8.22 6.56 -25.02
C ALA A 281 -7.44 5.28 -24.68
N PHE A 282 -6.89 4.60 -25.69
CA PHE A 282 -6.01 3.44 -25.52
C PHE A 282 -4.73 3.77 -24.76
N LEU A 283 -4.08 4.90 -25.08
CA LEU A 283 -2.89 5.37 -24.37
C LEU A 283 -3.18 5.78 -22.91
N ARG A 284 -4.42 6.19 -22.60
CA ARG A 284 -4.84 6.51 -21.23
C ARG A 284 -5.17 5.25 -20.40
N SER A 285 -5.65 4.19 -21.03
CA SER A 285 -6.01 2.93 -20.35
C SER A 285 -4.81 2.01 -20.15
N GLY A 286 -3.84 2.01 -21.07
CA GLY A 286 -2.56 1.35 -20.91
C GLY A 286 -1.60 2.25 -20.12
N GLN A 287 -1.11 1.80 -18.97
CA GLN A 287 -0.09 2.49 -18.15
C GLN A 287 1.29 2.57 -18.84
N ARG A 288 1.37 2.98 -20.10
CA ARG A 288 2.60 3.13 -20.89
C ARG A 288 2.86 4.60 -21.19
N ALA A 289 3.00 5.42 -20.14
CA ALA A 289 3.71 6.69 -20.25
C ALA A 289 5.22 6.40 -20.17
N THR A 290 5.75 5.66 -21.14
CA THR A 290 7.19 5.52 -21.33
C THR A 290 7.70 6.75 -22.07
N LYS A 291 8.96 7.11 -21.86
CA LYS A 291 9.64 8.17 -22.63
C LYS A 291 9.84 7.66 -24.06
N VAL A 292 8.80 7.80 -24.90
CA VAL A 292 8.78 7.34 -26.28
C VAL A 292 9.09 8.53 -27.19
N GLY A 293 9.95 8.33 -28.19
CA GLY A 293 10.26 9.34 -29.20
C GLY A 293 9.09 9.61 -30.17
N GLU A 294 9.19 10.66 -30.97
CA GLU A 294 8.14 10.98 -31.98
C GLU A 294 7.97 9.84 -33.00
N ASP A 295 9.07 9.24 -33.47
CA ASP A 295 9.03 8.20 -34.51
C ASP A 295 8.48 6.86 -33.97
N GLU A 296 8.83 6.49 -32.74
CA GLU A 296 8.24 5.33 -32.06
C GLU A 296 6.73 5.53 -31.80
N MET A 297 6.29 6.76 -31.53
CA MET A 297 4.86 7.05 -31.41
C MET A 297 4.13 6.97 -32.75
N CYS A 298 4.76 7.36 -33.85
CA CYS A 298 4.22 7.15 -35.19
C CYS A 298 4.03 5.66 -35.49
N ALA A 299 5.03 4.84 -35.16
CA ALA A 299 4.98 3.39 -35.29
C ALA A 299 3.85 2.75 -34.48
N LEU A 300 3.69 3.17 -33.22
CA LEU A 300 2.61 2.69 -32.34
C LEU A 300 1.23 3.05 -32.89
N PHE A 301 1.07 4.24 -33.46
CA PHE A 301 -0.20 4.64 -34.04
C PHE A 301 -0.52 3.86 -35.32
N VAL A 302 0.46 3.61 -36.20
CA VAL A 302 0.26 2.73 -37.37
C VAL A 302 -0.05 1.29 -36.94
N GLY A 303 0.63 0.77 -35.92
CA GLY A 303 0.32 -0.54 -35.33
C GLY A 303 -1.10 -0.61 -34.78
N PHE A 304 -1.57 0.46 -34.12
CA PHE A 304 -2.96 0.58 -33.66
C PHE A 304 -3.96 0.56 -34.81
N LEU A 305 -3.66 1.27 -35.90
CA LEU A 305 -4.49 1.26 -37.12
C LEU A 305 -4.45 -0.08 -37.87
N ASN A 306 -3.41 -0.89 -37.70
CA ASN A 306 -3.29 -2.23 -38.28
C ASN A 306 -4.05 -3.32 -37.50
N ASN A 307 -4.49 -3.03 -36.27
CA ASN A 307 -5.24 -4.00 -35.47
C ASN A 307 -6.67 -4.18 -35.99
N GLU A 308 -7.02 -5.40 -36.40
CA GLU A 308 -8.32 -5.75 -36.99
C GLU A 308 -9.51 -5.37 -36.10
N ALA A 309 -9.43 -5.63 -34.79
CA ALA A 309 -10.52 -5.31 -33.86
C ALA A 309 -10.76 -3.79 -33.70
N GLN A 310 -9.72 -2.98 -33.87
CA GLN A 310 -9.83 -1.52 -33.85
C GLN A 310 -10.29 -0.97 -35.21
N ARG A 311 -9.90 -1.61 -36.32
CA ARG A 311 -10.40 -1.27 -37.66
C ARG A 311 -11.90 -1.48 -37.77
N ASP A 312 -12.41 -2.62 -37.32
CA ASP A 312 -13.85 -2.90 -37.37
C ASP A 312 -14.66 -1.86 -36.59
N ALA A 313 -14.17 -1.44 -35.42
CA ALA A 313 -14.80 -0.39 -34.62
C ALA A 313 -14.73 1.02 -35.25
N LEU A 314 -13.79 1.25 -36.17
CA LEU A 314 -13.65 2.53 -36.87
C LEU A 314 -14.62 2.64 -38.05
N PHE A 315 -14.83 1.55 -38.77
CA PHE A 315 -15.65 1.47 -39.98
C PHE A 315 -17.07 0.92 -39.76
N ALA A 316 -17.40 0.44 -38.55
CA ALA A 316 -18.77 0.30 -38.04
C ALA A 316 -19.36 1.65 -37.63
#